data_AF-A0A0G1CU42-F1
#
_entry.id   AF-A0A0G1CU42-F1
#
_cell.length_a   1.000
_cell.length_b   1.000
_cell.length_c   1.000
_cell.angle_alpha   90.00
_cell.angle_beta   90.00
_cell.angle_gamma   90.00
#
_symmetry.space_group_name_H-M   'P 1'
#
loop_
_entity.id
_entity.type
_entity.pdbx_description
1 polymer ?
#
loop_
_entity_poly.entity_id
_entity_poly.type
_entity_poly.pdbx_seq_one_letter_code
_entity_poly.pdbx_strand_id
1 'polypeptide(L)'
;MKKIATIVLVIVLLIVAGTLSFLIFNKQKPNNQISLTGIDSSQIRPEIKIYLDELYDSEITSIEHTTDSIEESTRRFPDNPKIFEAGRFKVVLNNDGDKKVMIFQTEEKVGHIAPVIPGKTDVGGYVEIQRNPESDNSEDIAHTTQSIENQDKLNNIADLKLNEFELDYLIRILYKKFEKPLTDEQAQNLNEIKDYALAIKFSGRDGITQYHNSLVNELKK
;
A
#
# COMPACT_ATOMS: atom_id res chain seq x y z
N MET A 1 -52.39 -20.97 21.69
CA MET A 1 -51.54 -19.88 22.22
C MET A 1 -50.04 -20.17 22.16
N LYS A 2 -49.54 -21.39 22.41
CA LYS A 2 -48.09 -21.70 22.41
C LYS A 2 -47.36 -21.51 21.05
N LYS A 3 -48.02 -21.78 19.91
CA LYS A 3 -47.39 -21.69 18.57
C LYS A 3 -47.09 -20.25 18.13
N ILE A 4 -47.89 -19.28 18.56
CA ILE A 4 -47.70 -17.87 18.19
C ILE A 4 -46.49 -17.28 18.92
N ALA A 5 -46.29 -17.66 20.19
CA ALA A 5 -45.13 -17.23 20.98
C ALA A 5 -43.79 -17.69 20.37
N THR A 6 -43.74 -18.90 19.82
CA THR A 6 -42.53 -19.43 19.18
C THR A 6 -42.18 -18.70 17.89
N ILE A 7 -43.18 -18.36 17.07
CA ILE A 7 -42.96 -17.62 15.82
C ILE A 7 -42.45 -16.20 16.10
N VAL A 8 -43.04 -15.53 17.10
CA VAL A 8 -42.60 -14.18 17.52
C VAL A 8 -41.16 -14.21 18.05
N LEU A 9 -40.78 -15.23 18.83
CA LEU A 9 -39.42 -15.38 19.35
C LEU A 9 -38.38 -15.56 18.23
N VAL A 10 -38.71 -16.37 17.21
CA VAL A 10 -37.81 -16.60 16.05
C VAL A 10 -37.63 -15.32 15.23
N ILE A 11 -38.70 -14.55 15.01
CA ILE A 11 -38.63 -13.27 14.29
C ILE A 11 -37.76 -12.27 15.05
N VAL A 12 -37.91 -12.17 16.38
CA VAL A 12 -37.09 -11.28 17.20
C VAL A 12 -35.61 -11.68 17.17
N LEU A 13 -35.30 -12.98 17.24
CA LEU A 13 -33.93 -13.48 17.12
C LEU A 13 -33.30 -13.17 15.77
N LEU A 14 -34.07 -13.29 14.67
CA LEU A 14 -33.59 -12.95 13.33
C LEU A 14 -33.34 -11.45 13.16
N ILE A 15 -34.17 -10.59 13.77
CA ILE A 15 -33.97 -9.13 13.76
C ILE A 15 -32.71 -8.77 14.55
N VAL A 16 -32.50 -9.38 15.73
CA VAL A 16 -31.30 -9.13 16.56
C VAL A 16 -30.03 -9.64 15.87
N ALA A 17 -30.07 -10.80 15.21
CA ALA A 17 -28.94 -11.31 14.43
C ALA A 17 -28.64 -10.43 13.20
N GLY A 18 -29.69 -9.90 12.53
CA GLY A 18 -29.56 -8.98 11.41
C GLY A 18 -28.97 -7.63 11.83
N THR A 19 -29.38 -7.07 12.97
CA THR A 19 -28.83 -5.80 13.48
C THR A 19 -27.43 -5.95 14.05
N LEU A 20 -27.09 -7.08 14.69
CA LEU A 20 -25.71 -7.38 15.08
C LEU A 20 -24.79 -7.50 13.86
N SER A 21 -25.23 -8.22 12.83
CA SER A 21 -24.46 -8.37 11.59
C SER A 21 -24.29 -7.03 10.87
N PHE A 22 -25.33 -6.18 10.86
CA PHE A 22 -25.24 -4.83 10.31
C PHE A 22 -24.30 -3.93 11.12
N LEU A 23 -24.31 -4.01 12.46
CA LEU A 23 -23.39 -3.25 13.32
C LEU A 23 -21.93 -3.72 13.21
N ILE A 24 -21.70 -5.00 12.96
CA ILE A 24 -20.35 -5.54 12.70
C ILE A 24 -19.85 -5.12 11.31
N PHE A 25 -20.71 -5.09 10.29
CA PHE A 25 -20.36 -4.63 8.94
C PHE A 25 -20.21 -3.11 8.82
N ASN A 26 -20.94 -2.33 9.61
CA ASN A 26 -20.85 -0.87 9.63
C ASN A 26 -19.83 -0.34 10.63
N LYS A 27 -18.83 -1.15 11.00
CA LYS A 27 -17.61 -0.66 11.64
C LYS A 27 -17.02 0.36 10.66
N GLN A 28 -17.27 1.65 10.93
CA GLN A 28 -16.66 2.76 10.22
C GLN A 28 -15.19 2.39 10.02
N LYS A 29 -14.74 2.31 8.76
CA LYS A 29 -13.31 2.25 8.46
C LYS A 29 -12.67 3.34 9.33
N PRO A 30 -11.78 2.99 10.27
CA PRO A 30 -11.22 3.98 11.14
C PRO A 30 -10.63 5.07 10.25
N ASN A 31 -11.07 6.32 10.45
CA ASN A 31 -10.47 7.47 9.81
C ASN A 31 -9.09 7.65 10.45
N ASN A 32 -8.16 6.75 10.12
CA ASN A 32 -6.79 6.75 10.56
C ASN A 32 -6.11 7.87 9.78
N GLN A 33 -6.27 9.11 10.25
CA GLN A 33 -5.37 10.17 9.83
C GLN A 33 -3.96 9.76 10.25
N ILE A 34 -3.18 9.27 9.29
CA ILE A 34 -1.78 8.93 9.50
C ILE A 34 -1.06 10.25 9.78
N SER A 35 -0.60 10.42 11.02
CA SER A 35 0.24 11.56 11.37
C SER A 35 1.65 11.29 10.86
N LEU A 36 2.02 11.96 9.76
CA LEU A 36 3.37 11.94 9.21
C LEU A 36 4.05 13.27 9.50
N THR A 37 5.23 13.21 10.13
CA THR A 37 6.02 14.40 10.48
C THR A 37 6.77 14.95 9.27
N GLY A 38 6.82 16.28 9.13
CA GLY A 38 7.68 16.94 8.14
C GLY A 38 7.17 16.90 6.69
N ILE A 39 5.88 16.73 6.48
CA ILE A 39 5.23 16.75 5.16
C ILE A 39 4.38 18.02 5.03
N ASP A 40 4.55 18.75 3.94
CA ASP A 40 3.60 19.78 3.53
C ASP A 40 2.41 19.13 2.78
N SER A 41 1.32 18.88 3.50
CA SER A 41 0.11 18.28 2.92
C SER A 41 -0.57 19.15 1.87
N SER A 42 -0.24 20.44 1.76
CA SER A 42 -0.81 21.34 0.76
C SER A 42 -0.33 21.05 -0.67
N GLN A 43 0.76 20.31 -0.81
CA GLN A 43 1.37 19.97 -2.11
C GLN A 43 0.99 18.56 -2.59
N ILE A 44 0.17 17.85 -1.83
CA ILE A 44 -0.32 16.50 -2.14
C ILE A 44 -1.75 16.63 -2.63
N ARG A 45 -2.03 16.10 -3.83
CA ARG A 45 -3.41 16.11 -4.36
C ARG A 45 -4.32 15.34 -3.41
N PRO A 46 -5.47 15.89 -2.97
CA PRO A 46 -6.30 15.27 -1.94
C PRO A 46 -6.73 13.83 -2.27
N GLU A 47 -7.04 13.55 -3.54
CA GLU A 47 -7.45 12.24 -4.02
C GLU A 47 -6.31 11.22 -3.97
N ILE A 48 -5.10 11.66 -4.32
CA ILE A 48 -3.87 10.85 -4.21
C ILE A 48 -3.54 10.62 -2.75
N LYS A 49 -3.69 11.63 -1.89
CA LYS A 49 -3.49 11.49 -0.45
C LYS A 49 -4.40 10.42 0.14
N ILE A 50 -5.70 10.46 -0.16
CA ILE A 50 -6.67 9.45 0.31
C ILE A 50 -6.24 8.06 -0.15
N TYR A 51 -5.86 7.91 -1.42
CA TYR A 51 -5.38 6.63 -1.94
C TYR A 51 -4.14 6.12 -1.20
N LEU A 52 -3.18 7.01 -0.94
CA LEU A 52 -1.94 6.68 -0.23
C LEU A 52 -2.20 6.39 1.27
N ASP A 53 -3.11 7.11 1.92
CA ASP A 53 -3.50 6.86 3.32
C ASP A 53 -4.04 5.44 3.48
N GLU A 54 -4.89 4.99 2.56
CA GLU A 54 -5.44 3.64 2.56
C GLU A 54 -4.38 2.56 2.35
N LEU A 55 -3.21 2.90 1.81
CA LEU A 55 -2.08 1.97 1.73
C LEU A 55 -1.56 1.61 3.11
N TYR A 56 -1.61 2.46 4.13
CA TYR A 56 -1.04 2.10 5.44
C TYR A 56 -1.67 0.83 6.01
N ASP A 57 -2.97 0.66 5.82
CA ASP A 57 -3.75 -0.48 6.32
C ASP A 57 -3.78 -1.69 5.37
N SER A 58 -3.26 -1.58 4.15
CA SER A 58 -3.19 -2.71 3.21
C SER A 58 -2.09 -3.75 3.55
N GLU A 59 -2.37 -5.02 3.34
CA GLU A 59 -1.37 -6.09 3.30
C GLU A 59 -0.72 -6.17 1.91
N ILE A 60 0.55 -6.53 1.86
CA ILE A 60 1.24 -6.81 0.59
C ILE A 60 1.02 -8.29 0.31
N THR A 61 0.12 -8.61 -0.62
CA THR A 61 -0.39 -9.99 -0.80
C THR A 61 0.32 -10.80 -1.87
N SER A 62 1.15 -10.21 -2.71
CA SER A 62 1.95 -11.00 -3.66
C SER A 62 3.21 -10.31 -4.17
N ILE A 63 4.30 -11.08 -4.12
CA ILE A 63 5.43 -11.14 -5.06
C ILE A 63 5.68 -12.67 -5.20
N GLU A 64 5.49 -13.29 -6.37
CA GLU A 64 5.34 -14.77 -6.47
C GLU A 64 6.54 -15.61 -5.96
N HIS A 65 6.32 -16.44 -4.91
CA HIS A 65 7.15 -17.60 -4.51
C HIS A 65 6.31 -18.72 -3.84
N THR A 66 6.70 -20.00 -3.98
CA THR A 66 5.85 -21.22 -3.83
C THR A 66 6.17 -22.16 -2.64
N THR A 67 6.14 -21.70 -1.38
CA THR A 67 6.29 -22.62 -0.22
C THR A 67 5.56 -22.16 1.04
N ASP A 68 4.65 -23.00 1.56
CA ASP A 68 3.91 -22.76 2.81
C ASP A 68 4.77 -23.06 4.06
N SER A 69 5.17 -22.02 4.78
CA SER A 69 5.67 -22.10 6.17
C SER A 69 4.81 -21.20 7.03
N ILE A 70 4.40 -21.66 8.23
CA ILE A 70 3.68 -20.81 9.20
C ILE A 70 4.69 -19.80 9.74
N GLU A 71 4.73 -18.62 9.14
CA GLU A 71 5.67 -17.56 9.47
C GLU A 71 5.09 -16.69 10.60
N GLU A 72 5.81 -16.56 11.72
CA GLU A 72 5.37 -15.72 12.85
C GLU A 72 5.52 -14.23 12.50
N SER A 73 4.43 -13.45 12.65
CA SER A 73 4.50 -12.00 12.45
C SER A 73 5.11 -11.32 13.69
N THR A 74 6.17 -10.55 13.46
CA THR A 74 6.89 -9.81 14.51
C THR A 74 7.14 -8.37 14.06
N ARG A 75 7.36 -7.46 15.01
CA ARG A 75 7.74 -6.08 14.64
C ARG A 75 9.14 -6.10 14.03
N ARG A 76 9.25 -5.64 12.79
CA ARG A 76 10.51 -5.54 12.03
C ARG A 76 10.93 -4.08 11.87
N PHE A 77 12.21 -3.83 11.60
CA PHE A 77 12.70 -2.51 11.23
C PHE A 77 13.08 -2.49 9.75
N PRO A 78 13.01 -1.33 9.07
CA PRO A 78 13.45 -1.21 7.69
C PRO A 78 14.94 -1.53 7.55
N ASP A 79 15.30 -2.30 6.52
CA ASP A 79 16.69 -2.55 6.14
C ASP A 79 17.30 -1.32 5.46
N ASN A 80 18.63 -1.25 5.43
CA ASN A 80 19.34 -0.30 4.57
C ASN A 80 18.99 -0.58 3.09
N PRO A 81 18.89 0.46 2.23
CA PRO A 81 18.60 0.26 0.81
C PRO A 81 19.62 -0.64 0.12
N LYS A 82 19.13 -1.61 -0.66
CA LYS A 82 19.95 -2.61 -1.37
C LYS A 82 19.99 -2.35 -2.87
N ILE A 83 20.98 -2.96 -3.53
CA ILE A 83 21.09 -2.97 -4.98
C ILE A 83 20.04 -3.93 -5.53
N PHE A 84 19.39 -3.56 -6.63
CA PHE A 84 18.40 -4.38 -7.34
C PHE A 84 18.52 -4.19 -8.85
N GLU A 85 17.86 -5.02 -9.66
CA GLU A 85 17.87 -4.89 -11.12
C GLU A 85 16.83 -3.86 -11.58
N ALA A 86 17.16 -3.00 -12.54
CA ALA A 86 16.21 -2.04 -13.10
C ALA A 86 15.04 -2.76 -13.77
N GLY A 87 13.85 -2.22 -13.59
CA GLY A 87 12.65 -2.76 -14.20
C GLY A 87 11.41 -1.92 -13.96
N ARG A 88 10.30 -2.46 -14.48
CA ARG A 88 8.94 -1.97 -14.26
C ARG A 88 8.21 -2.92 -13.32
N PHE A 89 8.05 -2.51 -12.06
CA PHE A 89 7.47 -3.36 -11.02
C PHE A 89 6.01 -3.02 -10.79
N LYS A 90 5.13 -4.02 -10.91
CA LYS A 90 3.72 -3.92 -10.53
C LYS A 90 3.57 -4.37 -9.09
N VAL A 91 3.25 -3.43 -8.20
CA VAL A 91 3.06 -3.70 -6.77
C VAL A 91 1.57 -3.72 -6.50
N VAL A 92 1.08 -4.85 -5.97
CA VAL A 92 -0.32 -5.05 -5.59
C VAL A 92 -0.41 -5.05 -4.06
N LEU A 93 -1.19 -4.12 -3.52
CA LEU A 93 -1.51 -4.07 -2.10
C LEU A 93 -3.01 -4.39 -1.94
N ASN A 94 -3.35 -5.26 -1.00
CA ASN A 94 -4.72 -5.66 -0.73
C ASN A 94 -5.16 -5.14 0.64
N ASN A 95 -6.34 -4.51 0.71
CA ASN A 95 -6.92 -4.08 1.97
C ASN A 95 -8.37 -4.59 2.05
N ASP A 96 -8.62 -5.60 2.86
CA ASP A 96 -9.96 -6.19 3.06
C ASP A 96 -10.70 -6.52 1.74
N GLY A 97 -9.96 -7.01 0.72
CA GLY A 97 -10.50 -7.36 -0.60
C GLY A 97 -10.45 -6.24 -1.64
N ASP A 98 -10.05 -5.01 -1.26
CA ASP A 98 -9.77 -3.91 -2.19
C ASP A 98 -8.31 -3.95 -2.65
N LYS A 99 -8.10 -4.18 -3.96
CA LYS A 99 -6.76 -4.20 -4.56
C LYS A 99 -6.35 -2.82 -5.05
N LYS A 100 -5.17 -2.39 -4.61
CA LYS A 100 -4.49 -1.18 -5.04
C LYS A 100 -3.24 -1.56 -5.81
N VAL A 101 -3.08 -1.00 -7.00
CA VAL A 101 -1.95 -1.31 -7.87
C VAL A 101 -1.18 -0.05 -8.21
N MET A 102 0.14 -0.15 -8.03
CA MET A 102 1.09 0.89 -8.36
C MET A 102 2.20 0.33 -9.24
N ILE A 103 2.65 1.14 -10.18
CA ILE A 103 3.77 0.84 -11.08
C ILE A 103 4.96 1.65 -10.62
N PHE A 104 6.06 0.97 -10.30
CA PHE A 104 7.36 1.57 -10.03
C PHE A 104 8.25 1.36 -11.24
N GLN A 105 8.55 2.43 -11.97
CA GLN A 105 9.41 2.38 -13.15
C GLN A 105 10.80 2.87 -12.80
N THR A 106 11.82 2.03 -12.98
CA THR A 106 13.23 2.35 -12.65
C THR A 106 14.18 2.19 -13.83
N GLU A 107 13.71 1.70 -14.97
CA GLU A 107 14.52 1.43 -16.17
C GLU A 107 14.57 2.59 -17.17
N GLU A 108 13.86 3.70 -16.94
CA GLU A 108 13.62 4.76 -17.93
C GLU A 108 14.91 5.33 -18.56
N LYS A 109 15.96 5.55 -17.76
CA LYS A 109 17.27 6.02 -18.25
C LYS A 109 18.34 4.94 -18.35
N VAL A 110 18.26 3.90 -17.53
CA VAL A 110 19.35 2.93 -17.34
C VAL A 110 19.21 1.69 -18.21
N GLY A 111 18.03 1.45 -18.75
CA GLY A 111 17.70 0.24 -19.49
C GLY A 111 17.30 -0.92 -18.57
N HIS A 112 16.51 -1.84 -19.13
CA HIS A 112 16.05 -3.03 -18.43
C HIS A 112 17.21 -3.83 -17.85
N ILE A 113 17.03 -4.46 -16.68
CA ILE A 113 17.98 -5.33 -15.94
C ILE A 113 19.33 -4.70 -15.54
N ALA A 114 19.55 -3.40 -15.77
CA ALA A 114 20.75 -2.73 -15.29
C ALA A 114 20.76 -2.64 -13.76
N PRO A 115 21.87 -2.88 -13.06
CA PRO A 115 21.90 -2.77 -11.61
C PRO A 115 21.63 -1.32 -11.16
N VAL A 116 20.63 -1.15 -10.30
CA VAL A 116 20.26 0.09 -9.66
C VAL A 116 20.88 0.13 -8.27
N ILE A 117 21.71 1.15 -8.04
CA ILE A 117 22.24 1.48 -6.72
C ILE A 117 21.46 2.71 -6.23
N PRO A 118 20.53 2.55 -5.26
CA PRO A 118 19.73 3.65 -4.75
C PRO A 118 20.59 4.86 -4.32
N GLY A 119 20.22 6.06 -4.77
CA GLY A 119 20.95 7.30 -4.51
C GLY A 119 22.20 7.55 -5.37
N LYS A 120 22.60 6.60 -6.22
CA LYS A 120 23.75 6.77 -7.13
C LYS A 120 23.36 6.63 -8.60
N THR A 121 22.54 5.64 -8.91
CA THR A 121 22.07 5.40 -10.28
C THR A 121 20.99 6.44 -10.63
N ASP A 122 21.17 7.15 -11.75
CA ASP A 122 20.14 8.06 -12.30
C ASP A 122 19.13 7.26 -13.12
N VAL A 123 18.09 6.78 -12.44
CA VAL A 123 17.01 5.98 -13.04
C VAL A 123 16.04 6.81 -13.88
N GLY A 124 15.88 8.10 -13.58
CA GLY A 124 14.92 9.01 -14.23
C GLY A 124 13.45 8.55 -14.14
N GLY A 125 13.18 7.55 -13.30
CA GLY A 125 11.92 6.83 -13.26
C GLY A 125 10.79 7.55 -12.53
N TYR A 126 9.67 6.84 -12.34
CA TYR A 126 8.46 7.39 -11.73
C TYR A 126 7.65 6.32 -11.01
N VAL A 127 6.71 6.76 -10.17
CA VAL A 127 5.68 5.92 -9.57
C VAL A 127 4.32 6.35 -10.11
N GLU A 128 3.48 5.39 -10.53
CA GLU A 128 2.16 5.64 -11.13
C GLU A 128 1.09 4.77 -10.47
N ILE A 129 -0.08 5.36 -10.17
CA ILE A 129 -1.25 4.61 -9.70
C ILE A 129 -2.02 4.02 -10.89
N GLN A 130 -2.40 2.74 -10.83
CA GLN A 130 -3.23 2.11 -11.85
C GLN A 130 -4.72 2.23 -11.49
N ARG A 131 -5.52 2.82 -12.39
CA ARG A 131 -6.97 3.10 -12.18
C ARG A 131 -7.83 1.85 -12.02
N ASN A 132 -7.50 0.79 -12.77
CA ASN A 132 -8.30 -0.42 -12.81
C ASN A 132 -7.40 -1.65 -12.97
N PRO A 133 -7.18 -2.46 -11.92
CA PRO A 133 -6.34 -3.63 -12.00
C PRO A 133 -6.99 -4.80 -12.78
N GLU A 134 -8.30 -4.72 -13.11
CA GLU A 134 -9.08 -5.78 -13.74
C GLU A 134 -8.84 -5.96 -15.26
N SER A 135 -8.12 -5.05 -15.93
CA SER A 135 -7.88 -5.17 -17.39
C SER A 135 -6.64 -5.99 -17.77
N ASP A 136 -5.94 -6.57 -16.80
CA ASP A 136 -4.89 -7.56 -17.07
C ASP A 136 -5.53 -8.94 -17.09
N ASN A 137 -5.55 -9.58 -18.27
CA ASN A 137 -6.04 -10.96 -18.46
C ASN A 137 -5.11 -12.02 -17.82
N SER A 138 -4.40 -11.70 -16.73
CA SER A 138 -3.65 -12.69 -15.96
C SER A 138 -4.66 -13.55 -15.22
N GLU A 139 -4.78 -14.82 -15.61
CA GLU A 139 -5.89 -15.73 -15.29
C GLU A 139 -6.12 -16.01 -13.79
N ASP A 140 -5.26 -15.57 -12.86
CA ASP A 140 -5.30 -16.03 -11.47
C ASP A 140 -5.58 -14.96 -10.39
N ILE A 141 -6.02 -13.75 -10.74
CA ILE A 141 -6.33 -12.75 -9.70
C ILE A 141 -7.62 -11.98 -9.94
N ALA A 142 -8.76 -12.68 -9.92
CA ALA A 142 -10.03 -12.05 -9.58
C ALA A 142 -9.85 -11.19 -8.32
N HIS A 143 -10.33 -9.94 -8.29
CA HIS A 143 -11.01 -9.31 -7.14
C HIS A 143 -11.27 -7.83 -7.42
N THR A 144 -12.52 -7.48 -7.08
CA THR A 144 -13.24 -6.21 -7.11
C THR A 144 -12.59 -5.10 -6.29
N THR A 145 -12.50 -3.90 -6.86
CA THR A 145 -12.37 -2.66 -6.11
C THR A 145 -13.72 -2.30 -5.46
N GLN A 146 -13.99 -2.76 -4.24
CA GLN A 146 -15.11 -2.24 -3.44
C GLN A 146 -14.76 -0.88 -2.79
N SER A 147 -14.34 0.07 -3.62
CA SER A 147 -14.20 1.48 -3.27
C SER A 147 -14.68 2.33 -4.45
N ILE A 148 -15.96 2.16 -4.80
CA ILE A 148 -16.63 2.85 -5.91
C ILE A 148 -16.52 4.38 -5.75
N GLU A 149 -16.48 4.91 -4.52
CA GLU A 149 -16.40 6.37 -4.28
C GLU A 149 -15.01 6.99 -4.54
N ASN A 150 -13.91 6.25 -4.35
CA ASN A 150 -12.56 6.78 -4.58
C ASN A 150 -12.04 6.52 -6.00
N GLN A 151 -12.52 5.46 -6.66
CA GLN A 151 -12.20 5.21 -8.07
C GLN A 151 -12.72 6.32 -8.99
N ASP A 152 -13.95 6.81 -8.79
CA ASP A 152 -14.51 7.88 -9.62
C ASP A 152 -13.68 9.15 -9.57
N LYS A 153 -13.08 9.48 -8.41
CA LYS A 153 -12.17 10.62 -8.27
C LYS A 153 -10.83 10.40 -8.98
N LEU A 154 -10.24 9.20 -8.86
CA LEU A 154 -8.98 8.85 -9.53
C LEU A 154 -9.14 8.75 -11.06
N ASN A 155 -10.31 8.32 -11.54
CA ASN A 155 -10.63 8.22 -12.96
C ASN A 155 -10.62 9.57 -13.68
N ASN A 156 -10.86 10.66 -12.95
CA ASN A 156 -10.89 12.02 -13.47
C ASN A 156 -9.53 12.74 -13.43
N ILE A 157 -8.49 12.14 -12.84
CA ILE A 157 -7.17 12.75 -12.75
C ILE A 157 -6.38 12.45 -14.02
N ALA A 158 -6.00 13.46 -14.79
CA ALA A 158 -5.28 13.28 -16.06
C ALA A 158 -3.92 12.57 -15.92
N ASP A 159 -3.18 12.85 -14.85
CA ASP A 159 -1.84 12.30 -14.59
C ASP A 159 -1.79 11.55 -13.25
N LEU A 160 -1.57 10.24 -13.30
CA LEU A 160 -1.48 9.40 -12.10
C LEU A 160 -0.04 9.12 -11.67
N LYS A 161 0.94 9.76 -12.32
CA LYS A 161 2.30 9.80 -11.81
C LYS A 161 2.33 10.64 -10.54
N LEU A 162 3.04 10.13 -9.55
CA LEU A 162 3.26 10.84 -8.30
C LEU A 162 4.24 11.99 -8.52
N ASN A 163 3.91 13.17 -8.02
CA ASN A 163 4.86 14.26 -7.92
C ASN A 163 5.88 14.01 -6.78
N GLU A 164 6.89 14.89 -6.64
CA GLU A 164 7.94 14.71 -5.63
C GLU A 164 7.42 14.65 -4.18
N PHE A 165 6.36 15.41 -3.86
CA PHE A 165 5.76 15.44 -2.52
C PHE A 165 4.90 14.21 -2.25
N GLU A 166 4.17 13.74 -3.26
CA GLU A 166 3.39 12.50 -3.20
C GLU A 166 4.30 11.27 -3.09
N LEU A 167 5.45 11.28 -3.77
CA LEU A 167 6.46 10.25 -3.63
C LEU A 167 7.09 10.27 -2.23
N ASP A 168 7.40 11.44 -1.67
CA ASP A 168 7.84 11.56 -0.27
C ASP A 168 6.78 11.01 0.70
N TYR A 169 5.51 11.33 0.44
CA TYR A 169 4.37 10.83 1.22
C TYR A 169 4.29 9.30 1.19
N LEU A 170 4.34 8.71 0.01
CA LEU A 170 4.35 7.26 -0.18
C LEU A 170 5.50 6.62 0.59
N ILE A 171 6.73 7.13 0.47
CA ILE A 171 7.88 6.55 1.16
C ILE A 171 7.67 6.57 2.68
N ARG A 172 7.18 7.68 3.23
CA ARG A 172 6.91 7.77 4.67
C ARG A 172 5.82 6.79 5.12
N ILE A 173 4.80 6.54 4.31
CA ILE A 173 3.81 5.48 4.57
C ILE A 173 4.46 4.10 4.57
N LEU A 174 5.31 3.81 3.59
CA LEU A 174 6.05 2.53 3.52
C LEU A 174 6.92 2.32 4.76
N TYR A 175 7.59 3.36 5.27
CA TYR A 175 8.34 3.26 6.54
C TYR A 175 7.42 3.06 7.73
N LYS A 176 6.31 3.80 7.81
CA LYS A 176 5.32 3.65 8.90
C LYS A 176 4.73 2.25 8.99
N LYS A 177 4.60 1.53 7.88
CA LYS A 177 4.14 0.13 7.89
C LYS A 177 4.99 -0.80 8.75
N PHE A 178 6.29 -0.52 8.95
CA PHE A 178 7.16 -1.29 9.85
C PHE A 178 6.80 -1.13 11.35
N GLU A 179 5.88 -0.22 11.71
CA GLU A 179 5.33 -0.17 13.08
C GLU A 179 4.41 -1.36 13.38
N LYS A 180 3.88 -2.02 12.33
CA LYS A 180 3.00 -3.18 12.45
C LYS A 180 3.81 -4.48 12.56
N PRO A 181 3.23 -5.53 13.18
CA PRO A 181 3.77 -6.89 13.05
C PRO A 181 3.74 -7.32 11.58
N LEU A 182 4.87 -7.83 11.08
CA LEU A 182 5.05 -8.31 9.71
C LEU A 182 5.69 -9.70 9.75
N THR A 183 5.32 -10.56 8.81
CA THR A 183 6.09 -11.78 8.53
C THR A 183 7.41 -11.42 7.82
N ASP A 184 8.31 -12.40 7.61
CA ASP A 184 9.58 -12.13 6.93
C ASP A 184 9.36 -11.81 5.47
N GLU A 185 8.45 -12.54 4.81
CA GLU A 185 8.04 -12.26 3.45
C GLU A 185 7.44 -10.84 3.33
N GLN A 186 6.53 -10.46 4.23
CA GLN A 186 5.93 -9.13 4.23
C GLN A 186 6.98 -8.02 4.44
N ALA A 187 7.92 -8.23 5.35
CA ALA A 187 9.00 -7.28 5.63
C ALA A 187 9.99 -7.20 4.46
N GLN A 188 10.26 -8.32 3.77
CA GLN A 188 11.08 -8.34 2.57
C GLN A 188 10.40 -7.56 1.44
N ASN A 189 9.14 -7.89 1.13
CA ASN A 189 8.37 -7.21 0.08
C ASN A 189 8.28 -5.69 0.36
N LEU A 190 8.04 -5.31 1.62
CA LEU A 190 8.01 -3.90 2.01
C LEU A 190 9.38 -3.22 1.84
N ASN A 191 10.47 -3.91 2.15
CA ASN A 191 11.82 -3.40 1.92
C ASN A 191 12.12 -3.19 0.44
N GLU A 192 11.71 -4.11 -0.43
CA GLU A 192 11.90 -3.99 -1.90
C GLU A 192 11.13 -2.79 -2.46
N ILE A 193 9.84 -2.67 -2.14
CA ILE A 193 9.00 -1.56 -2.60
C ILE A 193 9.57 -0.21 -2.11
N LYS A 194 10.02 -0.17 -0.85
CA LYS A 194 10.68 0.98 -0.25
C LYS A 194 11.97 1.33 -1.01
N ASP A 195 12.77 0.35 -1.41
CA ASP A 195 14.02 0.55 -2.15
C ASP A 195 13.76 1.08 -3.57
N TYR A 196 12.72 0.59 -4.25
CA TYR A 196 12.28 1.13 -5.55
C TYR A 196 11.90 2.61 -5.44
N ALA A 197 11.07 2.94 -4.45
CA ALA A 197 10.62 4.31 -4.21
C ALA A 197 11.80 5.25 -3.87
N LEU A 198 12.75 4.79 -3.06
CA LEU A 198 13.95 5.55 -2.71
C LEU A 198 14.87 5.76 -3.92
N ALA A 199 15.04 4.75 -4.78
CA ALA A 199 15.82 4.90 -6.01
C ALA A 199 15.24 5.97 -6.94
N ILE A 200 13.91 6.01 -7.08
CA ILE A 200 13.21 7.04 -7.87
C ILE A 200 13.38 8.42 -7.23
N LYS A 201 13.13 8.53 -5.91
CA LYS A 201 13.27 9.81 -5.18
C LYS A 201 14.69 10.36 -5.27
N PHE A 202 15.69 9.51 -5.08
CA PHE A 202 17.10 9.91 -5.07
C PHE A 202 17.82 9.59 -6.38
N SER A 203 17.10 9.60 -7.52
CA SER A 203 17.67 9.31 -8.84
C SER A 203 18.91 10.16 -9.11
N GLY A 204 20.10 9.55 -9.09
CA GLY A 204 21.38 10.22 -9.25
C GLY A 204 21.72 11.28 -8.18
N ARG A 205 21.04 11.28 -7.03
CA ARG A 205 21.16 12.28 -5.96
C ARG A 205 21.62 11.65 -4.64
N ASP A 206 22.60 12.28 -4.00
CA ASP A 206 23.01 11.93 -2.64
C ASP A 206 21.92 12.23 -1.59
N GLY A 207 22.10 11.73 -0.36
CA GLY A 207 21.24 12.02 0.79
C GLY A 207 20.30 10.89 1.21
N ILE A 208 20.24 9.79 0.43
CA ILE A 208 19.42 8.62 0.74
C ILE A 208 19.70 8.05 2.14
N THR A 209 20.96 7.96 2.55
CA THR A 209 21.35 7.43 3.88
C THR A 209 20.85 8.32 5.01
N GLN A 210 20.99 9.64 4.87
CA GLN A 210 20.52 10.60 5.88
C GLN A 210 18.99 10.56 6.00
N TYR A 211 18.30 10.48 4.86
CA TYR A 211 16.86 10.37 4.79
C TYR A 211 16.34 9.06 5.41
N HIS A 212 16.92 7.91 5.02
CA HIS A 212 16.63 6.60 5.60
C HIS A 212 16.80 6.61 7.13
N ASN A 213 17.94 7.09 7.62
CA ASN A 213 18.23 7.15 9.04
C ASN A 213 17.25 8.05 9.80
N SER A 214 16.84 9.18 9.21
CA SER A 214 15.82 10.05 9.79
C SER A 214 14.52 9.29 10.01
N LEU A 215 14.02 8.59 8.98
CA LEU A 215 12.77 7.84 9.07
C LEU A 215 12.88 6.64 10.02
N VAL A 216 13.97 5.89 10.00
CA VAL A 216 14.21 4.79 10.97
C VAL A 216 14.20 5.30 12.41
N ASN A 217 14.77 6.48 12.65
CA ASN A 217 14.77 7.09 13.99
C ASN A 217 13.38 7.58 14.42
N GLU A 218 12.52 7.99 13.48
CA GLU A 218 11.12 8.29 13.78
C GLU A 218 10.35 7.06 14.26
N LEU A 219 10.62 5.87 13.69
CA LEU A 219 10.00 4.60 14.08
C LEU A 219 10.41 4.08 15.47
N LYS A 220 11.54 4.55 16.00
CA LYS A 220 12.09 4.12 17.30
C LYS A 220 11.54 4.92 18.48
N LYS A 221 10.87 6.04 18.22
CA LYS A 221 10.24 6.89 19.23
C LYS A 221 8.88 6.32 19.63
#